data_AF-A0A2L0ACW8-F1
#
_entry.id   AF-A0A2L0ACW8-F1
#
_cell.length_a   1.000
_cell.length_b   1.000
_cell.length_c   1.000
_cell.angle_alpha   90.00
_cell.angle_beta   90.00
_cell.angle_gamma   90.00
#
_symmetry.space_group_name_H-M   'P 1'
#
loop_
_entity.id
_entity.type
_entity.pdbx_description
1 polymer ?
#
loop_
_entity_poly.entity_id
_entity_poly.type
_entity_poly.pdbx_seq_one_letter_code
_entity_poly.pdbx_strand_id
1 'polypeptide(L)'
;MTDQSGAKATFGSATAAIAYRPLDSRWSMLERLEIRHDRADSGIAGDNVLGVPTFADGGQQSTRAVNNLAVNYRTGNEGARHGLEASLYYGAKYVSGRFADELGI
;
A
#
# COMPACT_ATOMS: atom_id res chain seq x y z
N MET A 1 3.46 -16.30 -11.91
CA MET A 1 4.69 -17.01 -12.30
C MET A 1 4.56 -18.45 -11.86
N THR A 2 5.05 -19.41 -12.64
CA THR A 2 4.91 -20.85 -12.37
C THR A 2 6.29 -21.48 -12.38
N ASP A 3 6.61 -22.23 -11.32
CA ASP A 3 7.85 -22.98 -11.19
C ASP A 3 7.77 -24.35 -11.90
N GLN A 4 8.91 -24.99 -12.17
CA GLN A 4 9.02 -26.31 -12.82
C GLN A 4 8.34 -27.44 -12.02
N SER A 5 8.11 -27.23 -10.73
CA SER A 5 7.33 -28.10 -9.82
C SER A 5 5.81 -27.93 -9.93
N GLY A 6 5.32 -26.91 -10.66
CA GLY A 6 3.90 -26.56 -10.77
C GLY A 6 3.39 -25.59 -9.71
N ALA A 7 4.23 -25.15 -8.77
CA ALA A 7 3.87 -24.13 -7.78
C ALA A 7 3.60 -22.76 -8.45
N LYS A 8 2.58 -22.04 -7.97
CA LYS A 8 2.14 -20.76 -8.55
C LYS A 8 2.37 -19.60 -7.58
N ALA A 9 2.96 -18.53 -8.10
CA ALA A 9 3.00 -17.23 -7.46
C ALA A 9 2.07 -16.26 -8.21
N THR A 10 1.19 -15.61 -7.46
CA THR A 10 0.29 -14.56 -7.95
C THR A 10 0.60 -13.25 -7.24
N PHE A 11 0.75 -12.19 -8.04
CA PHE A 11 0.99 -10.84 -7.58
C PHE A 11 -0.07 -9.92 -8.19
N GLY A 12 -0.61 -9.01 -7.39
CA GLY A 12 -1.51 -7.97 -7.85
C GLY A 12 -1.31 -6.68 -7.08
N SER A 13 -1.35 -5.55 -7.79
CA SER A 13 -1.32 -4.22 -7.19
C SER A 13 -2.33 -3.32 -7.85
N ALA A 14 -2.97 -2.48 -7.05
CA ALA A 14 -3.87 -1.43 -7.51
C ALA A 14 -3.56 -0.13 -6.77
N THR A 15 -3.54 0.96 -7.52
CA THR A 15 -3.34 2.30 -6.97
C THR A 15 -4.43 3.22 -7.49
N ALA A 16 -5.07 3.94 -6.58
CA ALA A 16 -6.03 4.98 -6.89
C ALA A 16 -5.59 6.28 -6.20
N ALA A 17 -5.69 7.39 -6.91
CA ALA A 17 -5.40 8.70 -6.37
C ALA A 17 -6.46 9.69 -6.82
N ILE A 18 -6.91 10.53 -5.90
CA ILE A 18 -7.88 11.59 -6.15
C ILE A 18 -7.30 12.89 -5.60
N ALA A 19 -7.08 13.83 -6.50
CA ALA A 19 -6.77 15.21 -6.17
C ALA A 19 -8.04 16.04 -6.37
N TYR A 20 -8.44 16.78 -5.34
CA TYR A 20 -9.62 17.62 -5.40
C TYR A 20 -9.32 19.01 -4.85
N ARG A 21 -9.59 20.02 -5.68
CA ARG A 21 -9.57 21.43 -5.32
C ARG A 21 -10.91 22.03 -5.77
N PRO A 22 -11.85 22.31 -4.86
CA PRO A 22 -13.08 23.00 -5.23
C PRO A 22 -12.75 24.40 -5.77
N LEU A 23 -13.52 24.83 -6.77
CA LEU A 23 -13.46 26.20 -7.28
C LEU A 23 -13.76 27.18 -6.15
N ASP A 24 -13.02 28.29 -6.10
CA ASP A 24 -13.10 29.33 -5.08
C ASP A 24 -12.88 28.88 -3.62
N SER A 25 -12.38 27.66 -3.41
CA SER A 25 -12.04 27.15 -2.07
C SER A 25 -10.58 27.37 -1.71
N ARG A 26 -10.37 27.60 -0.42
CA ARG A 26 -9.05 27.67 0.23
C ARG A 26 -8.44 26.31 0.53
N TRP A 27 -9.21 25.25 0.34
CA TRP A 27 -8.82 23.88 0.66
C TRP A 27 -8.44 23.12 -0.60
N SER A 28 -7.41 22.29 -0.48
CA SER A 28 -7.11 21.25 -1.46
C SER A 28 -6.81 19.95 -0.74
N MET A 29 -7.25 18.85 -1.31
CA MET A 29 -7.04 17.53 -0.76
C MET A 29 -6.46 16.59 -1.81
N LEU A 30 -5.57 15.72 -1.35
CA LEU A 30 -5.03 14.62 -2.12
C LEU A 30 -5.17 13.36 -1.29
N GLU A 31 -5.91 12.41 -1.82
CA GLU A 31 -5.97 11.06 -1.28
C GLU A 31 -5.25 10.10 -2.23
N ARG A 32 -4.46 9.19 -1.67
CA ARG A 32 -3.84 8.10 -2.42
C ARG A 32 -3.99 6.79 -1.66
N LEU A 33 -4.64 5.83 -2.28
CA LEU A 33 -4.80 4.46 -1.80
C LEU A 33 -3.97 3.52 -2.67
N GLU A 34 -3.14 2.71 -2.02
CA GLU A 34 -2.34 1.66 -2.65
C GLU A 34 -2.68 0.32 -1.99
N ILE A 35 -3.00 -0.68 -2.81
CA ILE A 35 -3.30 -2.04 -2.37
C ILE A 35 -2.35 -2.98 -3.10
N ARG A 36 -1.73 -3.89 -2.35
CA ARG A 36 -0.86 -4.95 -2.87
C ARG A 36 -1.28 -6.28 -2.28
N HIS A 37 -1.38 -7.30 -3.12
CA HIS A 37 -1.72 -8.66 -2.75
C HIS A 37 -0.74 -9.64 -3.39
N ASP A 38 -0.11 -10.43 -2.54
CA ASP A 38 0.88 -11.41 -2.94
C ASP A 38 0.49 -12.79 -2.39
N ARG A 39 0.56 -13.82 -3.23
CA ARG A 39 0.31 -15.22 -2.86
C ARG A 39 1.36 -16.12 -3.50
N ALA A 40 1.94 -17.02 -2.72
CA ALA A 40 2.83 -18.09 -3.17
C ALA A 40 2.33 -19.43 -2.63
N ASP A 41 2.17 -20.42 -3.51
CA ASP A 41 1.80 -21.79 -3.10
C ASP A 41 3.03 -22.56 -2.54
N SER A 42 2.77 -23.63 -1.76
CA SER A 42 3.80 -24.49 -1.16
C SER A 42 4.67 -25.13 -2.26
N GLY A 43 5.97 -24.86 -2.25
CA GLY A 43 6.92 -25.37 -3.24
C GLY A 43 7.84 -24.31 -3.87
N ILE A 44 7.57 -23.02 -3.67
CA ILE A 44 8.49 -21.95 -4.08
C ILE A 44 9.56 -21.78 -2.99
N ALA A 45 10.57 -22.65 -3.03
CA ALA A 45 11.79 -22.55 -2.24
C ALA A 45 12.92 -21.98 -3.10
N GLY A 46 12.88 -20.68 -3.36
CA GLY A 46 13.90 -20.02 -4.17
C GLY A 46 13.54 -18.57 -4.47
N ASP A 47 14.37 -17.66 -3.96
CA ASP A 47 14.34 -16.22 -4.22
C ASP A 47 12.98 -15.52 -4.02
N ASN A 48 12.62 -15.45 -2.75
CA ASN A 48 11.87 -14.42 -2.05
C ASN A 48 11.21 -13.31 -2.91
N VAL A 49 10.09 -13.65 -3.56
CA VAL A 49 9.19 -12.69 -4.23
C VAL A 49 8.57 -11.67 -3.25
N LEU A 50 8.61 -11.95 -1.93
CA LEU A 50 7.93 -11.19 -0.88
C LEU A 50 8.85 -10.28 -0.05
N GLY A 51 10.18 -10.40 -0.19
CA GLY A 51 11.17 -9.69 0.63
C GLY A 51 11.19 -10.06 2.13
N VAL A 52 10.60 -11.19 2.53
CA VAL A 52 10.53 -11.66 3.93
C VAL A 52 11.21 -13.03 4.05
N PRO A 53 12.10 -13.28 5.03
CA PRO A 53 12.76 -14.58 5.17
C PRO A 53 11.74 -15.67 5.50
N THR A 54 11.69 -16.70 4.65
CA THR A 54 10.71 -17.78 4.72
C THR A 54 11.32 -18.99 5.42
N PHE A 55 10.99 -19.20 6.70
CA PHE A 55 11.39 -20.38 7.47
C PHE A 55 10.28 -21.43 7.60
N ALA A 56 9.09 -21.19 7.03
CA ALA A 56 7.94 -22.07 7.16
C ALA A 56 7.61 -22.78 5.85
N ASP A 57 7.55 -24.11 5.91
CA ASP A 57 7.14 -25.01 4.82
C ASP A 57 5.62 -24.94 4.64
N GLY A 58 5.15 -24.00 3.82
CA GLY A 58 3.75 -23.88 3.46
C GLY A 58 3.42 -22.61 2.69
N GLY A 59 2.25 -22.61 2.02
CA GLY A 59 1.82 -21.50 1.19
C GLY A 59 1.75 -20.17 1.96
N GLN A 60 2.21 -19.10 1.34
CA GLN A 60 2.27 -17.76 1.94
C GLN A 60 1.33 -16.80 1.23
N GLN A 61 0.61 -16.00 2.02
CA GLN A 61 -0.25 -14.94 1.51
C GLN A 61 -0.02 -13.67 2.30
N SER A 62 0.19 -12.54 1.62
CA SER A 62 0.31 -11.21 2.22
C SER A 62 -0.56 -10.20 1.47
N THR A 63 -1.33 -9.42 2.23
CA THR A 63 -2.08 -8.27 1.71
C THR A 63 -1.64 -7.02 2.44
N ARG A 64 -1.36 -5.96 1.70
CA ARG A 64 -1.02 -4.65 2.24
C ARG A 64 -1.93 -3.60 1.63
N ALA A 65 -2.46 -2.71 2.46
CA ALA A 65 -3.14 -1.50 2.04
C ALA A 65 -2.49 -0.28 2.71
N VAL A 66 -2.23 0.76 1.94
CA VAL A 66 -1.67 2.02 2.41
C VAL A 66 -2.56 3.15 1.92
N ASN A 67 -3.11 3.93 2.84
CA ASN A 67 -3.87 5.13 2.54
C ASN A 67 -3.07 6.36 3.01
N ASN A 68 -2.94 7.36 2.15
CA ASN A 68 -2.32 8.63 2.48
C ASN A 68 -3.29 9.76 2.13
N LEU A 69 -3.52 10.65 3.08
CA LEU A 69 -4.36 11.82 2.94
C LEU A 69 -3.51 13.06 3.24
N ALA A 70 -3.45 13.97 2.28
CA ALA A 70 -2.88 15.29 2.45
C ALA A 70 -3.98 16.34 2.28
N VAL A 71 -4.12 17.22 3.26
CA VAL A 71 -5.07 18.34 3.23
C VAL A 71 -4.28 19.62 3.38
N ASN A 72 -4.45 20.55 2.44
CA ASN A 72 -3.80 21.85 2.47
C ASN A 72 -4.85 22.94 2.53
N TYR A 73 -4.58 23.96 3.33
CA TYR A 73 -5.39 25.15 3.49
C TYR A 73 -4.53 26.38 3.24
N ARG A 74 -5.03 27.31 2.43
CA ARG A 74 -4.37 28.58 2.15
C ARG A 74 -5.36 29.73 2.20
N THR A 75 -5.04 30.77 2.96
CA THR A 75 -5.77 32.05 2.94
C THR A 75 -5.07 33.06 2.04
N GLY A 76 -5.82 34.05 1.53
CA GLY A 76 -5.32 35.06 0.61
C GLY A 76 -5.63 34.74 -0.86
N ASN A 77 -5.68 35.78 -1.69
CA ASN A 77 -5.85 35.63 -3.13
C ASN A 77 -4.61 34.97 -3.75
N GLU A 78 -4.81 34.22 -4.84
CA GLU A 78 -3.73 33.63 -5.64
C GLU A 78 -2.72 34.74 -6.01
N GLY A 79 -1.50 34.71 -5.46
CA GLY A 79 -0.45 35.70 -5.70
C GLY A 79 -0.25 36.79 -4.62
N ALA A 80 -1.02 36.80 -3.53
CA ALA A 80 -0.80 37.73 -2.41
C ALA A 80 0.25 37.19 -1.40
N ARG A 81 1.20 38.04 -0.97
CA ARG A 81 2.35 37.67 -0.10
C ARG A 81 2.00 37.34 1.36
N HIS A 82 0.79 37.65 1.82
CA HIS A 82 0.40 37.51 3.23
C HIS A 82 -0.89 36.68 3.34
N GLY A 83 -0.69 35.37 3.41
CA GLY A 83 -1.72 34.36 3.62
C GLY A 83 -1.25 33.35 4.65
N LEU A 84 -2.19 32.77 5.40
CA LEU A 84 -1.91 31.62 6.25
C LEU A 84 -1.91 30.38 5.36
N GLU A 85 -0.84 29.60 5.45
CA GLU A 85 -0.73 28.30 4.81
C GLU A 85 -0.59 27.23 5.89
N ALA A 86 -1.41 26.19 5.80
CA ALA A 86 -1.38 25.05 6.70
C ALA A 86 -1.55 23.76 5.90
N SER A 87 -0.78 22.74 6.27
CA SER A 87 -0.82 21.42 5.65
C SER A 87 -0.91 20.37 6.73
N LEU A 88 -1.85 19.44 6.57
CA LEU A 88 -2.01 18.27 7.41
C LEU A 88 -1.77 17.02 6.57
N TYR A 89 -0.94 16.13 7.09
CA TYR A 89 -0.66 14.84 6.48
C TYR A 89 -1.07 13.72 7.42
N TYR A 90 -1.81 12.75 6.90
CA TYR A 90 -2.23 11.55 7.61
C TYR A 90 -1.97 10.31 6.76
N GLY A 91 -1.43 9.26 7.38
CA GLY A 91 -1.16 7.99 6.72
C GLY A 91 -1.65 6.83 7.56
N ALA A 92 -2.31 5.88 6.91
CA ALA A 92 -2.76 4.63 7.50
C ALA A 92 -2.18 3.44 6.71
N LYS A 93 -1.69 2.43 7.42
CA LYS A 93 -1.12 1.22 6.83
C LYS A 93 -1.73 0.00 7.48
N TYR A 94 -2.24 -0.90 6.66
CA TYR A 94 -2.74 -2.20 7.06
C TYR A 94 -1.94 -3.29 6.37
N VAL A 95 -1.53 -4.31 7.12
CA VAL A 95 -0.86 -5.51 6.61
C VAL A 95 -1.50 -6.72 7.25
N SER A 96 -1.91 -7.68 6.44
CA SER A 96 -2.32 -9.00 6.89
C SER A 96 -1.53 -10.06 6.15
N GLY A 97 -1.24 -11.16 6.84
CA GLY A 97 -0.58 -12.29 6.22
C GLY A 97 -0.90 -13.58 6.93
N ARG A 98 -0.84 -14.68 6.19
CA ARG A 98 -0.83 -16.04 6.73
C ARG A 98 0.48 -16.68 6.31
N PHE A 99 1.24 -17.09 7.30
CA PHE A 99 2.40 -17.96 7.16
C PHE A 99 1.96 -19.31 7.71
N ALA A 100 2.35 -20.41 7.07
CA ALA A 100 2.02 -21.72 7.61
C ALA A 100 2.61 -21.83 9.02
N ASP A 101 1.78 -22.19 10.00
CA ASP A 101 2.24 -22.44 11.36
C ASP A 101 3.22 -23.61 11.33
N GLU A 102 4.35 -23.42 12.01
CA GLU A 102 5.30 -24.47 12.32
C GLU A 102 4.55 -25.56 13.08
N LEU A 103 4.31 -26.71 12.43
CA LEU A 103 3.79 -27.90 13.09
C LEU A 103 4.85 -28.34 14.10
N GLY A 104 4.61 -28.02 15.37
CA GLY A 104 5.40 -28.52 16.49
C GLY A 104 5.48 -30.04 16.46
N ILE A 105 6.71 -30.54 16.38
CA ILE A 105 7.09 -31.90 16.73
C ILE A 105 8.22 -31.80 17.75
#